data_AF-A0A940QDD7-F1
#
_entry.id   AF-A0A940QDD7-F1
#
_cell.length_a   1.000
_cell.length_b   1.000
_cell.length_c   1.000
_cell.angle_alpha   90.00
_cell.angle_beta   90.00
_cell.angle_gamma   90.00
#
_symmetry.space_group_name_H-M   'P 1'
#
loop_
_entity.id
_entity.type
_entity.pdbx_description
1 polymer ?
#
loop_
_entity_poly.entity_id
_entity_poly.type
_entity_poly.pdbx_seq_one_letter_code
_entity_poly.pdbx_strand_id
1 'polypeptide(L)'
;MDAEAKIPLVVVAGPTASGKTEAAIRICQWFDGEVVSADSMQIYKYLSVGTAKPDEAEKEGIPHHMMDFLEPSQPFSVAEYVQKAKESIADIHSRGKLPVVVGGTGLYIDSLVSNIQFSESDNDPELREQLQHYAAEKGNEALWQLLNEKDPEAAANIHPNNVGRVIRAIEMIEMTGKTKTQQLEESRREPSPYDVLYLAINYRDRQTLYDRINLRVHIMLEHGL
;
A
#
# COMPACT_ATOMS: atom_id res chain seq x y z
N MET A 1 -10.73 28.56 13.94
CA MET A 1 -10.21 27.23 14.28
C MET A 1 -8.92 27.11 13.52
N ASP A 2 -7.80 27.21 14.22
CA ASP A 2 -6.49 27.05 13.59
C ASP A 2 -6.46 25.69 12.91
N ALA A 3 -6.12 25.66 11.63
CA ALA A 3 -5.87 24.41 10.94
C ALA A 3 -4.74 23.71 11.69
N GLU A 4 -5.01 22.53 12.25
CA GLU A 4 -3.97 21.70 12.85
C GLU A 4 -2.77 21.64 11.91
N ALA A 5 -1.59 21.94 12.42
CA ALA A 5 -0.38 21.95 11.62
C ALA A 5 -0.16 20.54 11.05
N LYS A 6 -0.19 20.42 9.72
CA LYS A 6 -0.01 19.15 9.04
C LYS A 6 1.37 18.57 9.32
N ILE A 7 1.45 17.25 9.44
CA ILE A 7 2.71 16.53 9.63
C ILE A 7 3.47 16.52 8.30
N PRO A 8 4.72 17.03 8.22
CA PRO A 8 5.54 16.88 7.03
C PRO A 8 5.83 15.40 6.76
N LEU A 9 5.59 14.95 5.54
CA LEU A 9 5.74 13.55 5.15
C LEU A 9 6.45 13.47 3.79
N VAL A 10 7.56 12.74 3.73
CA VAL A 10 8.20 12.43 2.45
C VAL A 10 7.79 11.04 2.00
N VAL A 11 7.38 10.90 0.74
CA VAL A 11 7.09 9.61 0.12
C VAL A 11 8.15 9.34 -0.95
N VAL A 12 8.79 8.17 -0.90
CA VAL A 12 9.71 7.68 -1.92
C VAL A 12 9.13 6.41 -2.56
N ALA A 13 8.54 6.59 -3.75
CA ALA A 13 7.86 5.54 -4.51
C ALA A 13 8.62 5.20 -5.81
N GLY A 14 8.24 4.11 -6.47
CA GLY A 14 8.88 3.64 -7.69
C GLY A 14 8.92 2.10 -7.83
N PRO A 15 9.32 1.57 -8.99
CA PRO A 15 9.33 0.13 -9.25
C PRO A 15 10.41 -0.61 -8.46
N THR A 16 10.32 -1.94 -8.39
CA THR A 16 11.36 -2.79 -7.80
C THR A 16 12.70 -2.54 -8.48
N ALA A 17 13.79 -2.57 -7.71
CA ALA A 17 15.16 -2.27 -8.16
C ALA A 17 15.43 -0.82 -8.61
N SER A 18 14.53 0.13 -8.35
CA SER A 18 14.73 1.56 -8.69
C SER A 18 15.63 2.36 -7.76
N GLY A 19 16.12 1.78 -6.66
CA GLY A 19 16.99 2.49 -5.71
C GLY A 19 16.25 3.32 -4.64
N LYS A 20 14.97 3.03 -4.39
CA LYS A 20 14.16 3.75 -3.37
C LYS A 20 14.76 3.73 -1.98
N THR A 21 15.22 2.55 -1.54
CA THR A 21 15.78 2.38 -0.19
C THR A 21 16.99 3.29 0.01
N GLU A 22 17.94 3.28 -0.94
CA GLU A 22 19.12 4.14 -0.90
C GLU A 22 18.73 5.64 -0.86
N ALA A 23 17.79 6.06 -1.72
CA ALA A 23 17.32 7.44 -1.73
C ALA A 23 16.67 7.86 -0.40
N ALA A 24 15.85 6.99 0.18
CA ALA A 24 15.18 7.26 1.44
C ALA A 24 16.15 7.35 2.62
N ILE A 25 17.17 6.49 2.66
CA ILE A 25 18.19 6.50 3.71
C ILE A 25 18.98 7.81 3.66
N ARG A 26 19.38 8.26 2.48
CA ARG A 26 20.04 9.57 2.33
C ARG A 26 19.16 10.74 2.78
N ILE A 27 17.85 10.70 2.48
CA ILE A 27 16.89 11.69 2.98
C ILE A 27 16.85 11.65 4.52
N CYS A 28 16.76 10.47 5.13
CA CYS A 28 16.75 10.33 6.58
C CYS A 28 18.04 10.85 7.23
N GLN A 29 19.21 10.62 6.62
CA GLN A 29 20.49 11.13 7.12
C GLN A 29 20.57 12.67 7.08
N TRP A 30 20.04 13.29 6.02
CA TRP A 30 20.09 14.74 5.87
C TRP A 30 19.07 15.49 6.73
N PHE A 31 17.95 14.86 7.05
CA PHE A 31 16.81 15.50 7.70
C PHE A 31 16.42 14.87 9.05
N ASP A 32 17.31 14.06 9.64
CA ASP A 32 17.06 13.31 10.89
C ASP A 32 15.72 12.55 10.85
N GLY A 33 15.58 11.73 9.82
CA GLY A 33 14.34 11.00 9.52
C GLY A 33 14.37 9.53 9.92
N GLU A 34 13.20 8.90 9.85
CA GLU A 34 13.01 7.46 10.04
C GLU A 34 12.12 6.91 8.92
N VAL A 35 12.38 5.67 8.51
CA VAL A 35 11.67 5.03 7.39
C VAL A 35 10.41 4.32 7.88
N VAL A 36 9.30 4.51 7.17
CA VAL A 36 8.08 3.70 7.30
C VAL A 36 7.92 2.90 6.01
N SER A 37 8.09 1.58 6.07
CA SER A 37 7.95 0.74 4.87
C SER A 37 6.52 0.77 4.33
N ALA A 38 6.38 0.83 3.00
CA ALA A 38 5.14 0.68 2.24
C ALA A 38 5.27 -0.48 1.25
N ASP A 39 5.70 -1.64 1.76
CA ASP A 39 5.84 -2.88 1.00
C ASP A 39 5.05 -4.01 1.68
N SER A 40 4.11 -4.60 0.94
CA SER A 40 3.21 -5.63 1.46
C SER A 40 3.89 -6.96 1.76
N MET A 41 5.15 -7.16 1.34
CA MET A 41 5.90 -8.39 1.58
C MET A 41 6.96 -8.23 2.67
N GLN A 42 7.50 -7.03 2.89
CA GLN A 42 8.54 -6.78 3.90
C GLN A 42 8.02 -6.78 5.35
N ILE A 43 6.70 -6.71 5.53
CA ILE A 43 6.03 -6.85 6.84
C ILE A 43 6.21 -8.25 7.46
N TYR A 44 6.46 -9.28 6.63
CA TYR A 44 6.52 -10.66 7.06
C TYR A 44 7.89 -11.02 7.64
N LYS A 45 7.85 -11.81 8.71
CA LYS A 45 9.03 -12.41 9.33
C LYS A 45 9.67 -13.46 8.42
N TYR A 46 10.99 -13.63 8.58
CA TYR A 46 11.83 -14.64 7.92
C TYR A 46 11.96 -14.52 6.39
N LEU A 47 11.06 -13.79 5.72
CA LEU A 47 11.10 -13.55 4.28
C LEU A 47 12.05 -12.39 3.93
N SER A 48 13.34 -12.52 4.23
CA SER A 48 14.31 -11.42 4.01
C SER A 48 14.81 -11.35 2.57
N VAL A 49 15.39 -12.44 2.05
CA VAL A 49 16.04 -12.46 0.72
C VAL A 49 15.04 -12.22 -0.41
N GLY A 50 13.97 -13.02 -0.47
CA GLY A 50 12.98 -12.95 -1.55
C GLY A 50 12.15 -11.66 -1.59
N THR A 51 12.10 -10.90 -0.49
CA THR A 51 11.38 -9.61 -0.44
C THR A 51 12.33 -8.42 -0.51
N ALA A 52 13.63 -8.69 -0.64
CA ALA A 52 14.66 -7.69 -0.74
C ALA A 52 14.62 -6.69 0.44
N LYS A 53 14.37 -7.23 1.64
CA LYS A 53 14.34 -6.48 2.90
C LYS A 53 15.75 -5.94 3.17
N PRO A 54 15.90 -4.64 3.52
CA PRO A 54 17.21 -4.09 3.77
C PRO A 54 17.86 -4.74 4.99
N ASP A 55 19.13 -5.12 4.87
CA ASP A 55 19.93 -5.58 6.00
C ASP A 55 20.46 -4.42 6.87
N GLU A 56 21.10 -4.72 8.00
CA GLU A 56 21.59 -3.68 8.92
C GLU A 56 22.69 -2.79 8.31
N ALA A 57 23.47 -3.31 7.36
CA ALA A 57 24.46 -2.52 6.66
C ALA A 57 23.79 -1.55 5.68
N GLU A 58 22.81 -2.03 4.92
CA GLU A 58 22.01 -1.22 4.01
C GLU A 58 21.22 -0.14 4.75
N LYS A 59 20.70 -0.43 5.96
CA LYS A 59 19.96 0.55 6.78
C LYS A 59 20.81 1.72 7.27
N GLU A 60 22.13 1.55 7.35
CA GLU A 60 23.08 2.57 7.82
C GLU A 60 22.69 3.20 9.18
N GLY A 61 22.11 2.39 10.08
CA GLY A 61 21.63 2.85 11.40
C GLY A 61 20.32 3.63 11.40
N ILE A 62 19.67 3.83 10.26
CA ILE A 62 18.36 4.49 10.17
C ILE A 62 17.25 3.51 10.62
N PRO A 63 16.40 3.89 11.59
CA PRO A 63 15.25 3.08 12.00
C PRO A 63 14.29 2.82 10.82
N HIS A 64 13.89 1.57 10.65
CA HIS A 64 12.89 1.14 9.67
C HIS A 64 11.69 0.52 10.40
N HIS A 65 10.55 1.18 10.28
CA HIS A 65 9.25 0.78 10.82
C HIS A 65 8.47 -0.03 9.77
N MET A 66 7.41 -0.71 10.19
CA MET A 66 6.53 -1.50 9.32
C MET A 66 7.25 -2.63 8.57
N MET A 67 8.22 -3.27 9.20
CA MET A 67 8.92 -4.46 8.67
C MET A 67 9.00 -5.55 9.73
N ASP A 68 9.06 -6.82 9.29
CA ASP A 68 9.42 -7.97 10.13
C ASP A 68 8.57 -8.19 11.40
N PHE A 69 7.29 -7.83 11.37
CA PHE A 69 6.41 -7.92 12.55
C PHE A 69 5.32 -8.99 12.43
N LEU A 70 5.01 -9.47 11.22
CA LEU A 70 3.88 -10.36 10.96
C LEU A 70 4.33 -11.78 10.58
N GLU A 71 3.63 -12.81 11.05
CA GLU A 71 3.92 -14.18 10.61
C GLU A 71 3.45 -14.41 9.16
N PRO A 72 4.19 -15.18 8.32
CA PRO A 72 3.81 -15.41 6.91
C PRO A 72 2.40 -16.01 6.68
N SER A 73 1.84 -16.68 7.68
CA SER A 73 0.50 -17.27 7.61
C SER A 73 -0.63 -16.28 7.92
N GLN A 74 -0.31 -15.10 8.45
CA GLN A 74 -1.30 -14.11 8.87
C GLN A 74 -1.63 -13.17 7.70
N PRO A 75 -2.91 -12.91 7.40
CA PRO A 75 -3.28 -11.92 6.40
C PRO A 75 -2.95 -10.51 6.91
N PHE A 76 -2.73 -9.58 5.97
CA PHE A 76 -2.56 -8.15 6.28
C PHE A 76 -3.25 -7.29 5.23
N SER A 77 -4.17 -6.45 5.70
CA SER A 77 -4.97 -5.58 4.85
C SER A 77 -4.37 -4.18 4.68
N VAL A 78 -4.83 -3.45 3.67
CA VAL A 78 -4.50 -2.02 3.51
C VAL A 78 -5.06 -1.18 4.66
N ALA A 79 -6.18 -1.57 5.26
CA ALA A 79 -6.77 -0.87 6.39
C ALA A 79 -5.85 -0.94 7.62
N GLU A 80 -5.38 -2.15 7.94
CA GLU A 80 -4.39 -2.37 9.01
C GLU A 80 -3.07 -1.65 8.71
N TYR A 81 -2.62 -1.66 7.45
CA TYR A 81 -1.45 -0.88 7.05
C TYR A 81 -1.62 0.60 7.36
N VAL A 82 -2.71 1.23 6.90
CA VAL A 82 -2.93 2.67 7.08
C VAL A 82 -3.00 3.03 8.56
N GLN A 83 -3.66 2.21 9.38
CA GLN A 83 -3.71 2.42 10.83
C GLN A 83 -2.30 2.38 11.45
N LYS A 84 -1.55 1.30 11.23
CA LYS A 84 -0.21 1.14 11.81
C LYS A 84 0.80 2.15 11.27
N ALA A 85 0.71 2.50 9.99
CA ALA A 85 1.55 3.53 9.39
C ALA A 85 1.25 4.91 9.99
N LYS A 86 -0.03 5.26 10.24
CA LYS A 86 -0.42 6.48 10.97
C LYS A 86 0.19 6.51 12.37
N GLU A 87 0.14 5.39 13.10
CA GLU A 87 0.76 5.25 14.42
C GLU A 87 2.28 5.48 14.36
N SER A 88 2.99 4.83 13.43
CA SER A 88 4.43 5.04 13.24
C SER A 88 4.77 6.47 12.85
N ILE A 89 4.01 7.09 11.95
CA ILE A 89 4.24 8.47 11.51
C ILE A 89 4.06 9.45 12.67
N ALA A 90 2.98 9.29 13.45
CA ALA A 90 2.73 10.13 14.62
C ALA A 90 3.84 9.98 15.67
N ASP A 91 4.28 8.75 15.91
CA ASP A 91 5.36 8.42 16.84
C ASP A 91 6.70 9.05 16.41
N ILE A 92 7.10 8.89 15.14
CA ILE A 92 8.31 9.52 14.57
C ILE A 92 8.23 11.05 14.70
N HIS A 93 7.11 11.64 14.28
CA HIS A 93 6.93 13.09 14.32
C HIS A 93 6.91 13.63 15.75
N SER A 94 6.37 12.89 16.72
CA SER A 94 6.36 13.27 18.14
C SER A 94 7.77 13.39 18.73
N ARG A 95 8.76 12.67 18.16
CA ARG A 95 10.18 12.78 18.49
C ARG A 95 10.89 13.94 17.77
N GLY A 96 10.17 14.73 16.97
CA GLY A 96 10.73 15.83 16.17
C GLY A 96 11.46 15.38 14.91
N LYS A 97 11.25 14.13 14.47
CA LYS A 97 11.93 13.53 13.32
C LYS A 97 11.05 13.53 12.07
N LEU A 98 11.67 13.42 10.90
CA LEU A 98 10.97 13.36 9.62
C LEU A 98 10.50 11.92 9.30
N PRO A 99 9.19 11.65 9.20
CA PRO A 99 8.71 10.38 8.67
C PRO A 99 8.93 10.30 7.15
N VAL A 100 9.56 9.21 6.70
CA VAL A 100 9.82 8.94 5.27
C VAL A 100 9.16 7.61 4.89
N VAL A 101 8.07 7.66 4.13
CA VAL A 101 7.36 6.47 3.63
C VAL A 101 8.03 5.96 2.37
N VAL A 102 8.42 4.69 2.33
CA VAL A 102 9.23 4.12 1.24
C VAL A 102 8.65 2.79 0.80
N GLY A 103 8.36 2.61 -0.49
CA GLY A 103 7.88 1.31 -0.94
C GLY A 103 7.39 1.26 -2.37
N GLY A 104 6.94 0.06 -2.75
CA GLY A 104 6.39 -0.24 -4.08
C GLY A 104 4.89 -0.52 -4.08
N THR A 105 4.26 -0.70 -2.91
CA THR A 105 2.83 -1.01 -2.83
C THR A 105 2.01 0.27 -2.97
N GLY A 106 1.71 0.66 -4.21
CA GLY A 106 0.97 1.89 -4.51
C GLY A 106 -0.35 2.01 -3.74
N LEU A 107 -1.09 0.91 -3.58
CA LEU A 107 -2.34 0.90 -2.79
C LEU A 107 -2.13 1.34 -1.33
N TYR A 108 -1.02 0.96 -0.69
CA TYR A 108 -0.70 1.35 0.68
C TYR A 108 -0.40 2.85 0.77
N ILE A 109 0.48 3.33 -0.12
CA ILE A 109 0.88 4.73 -0.18
C ILE A 109 -0.33 5.63 -0.49
N ASP A 110 -1.10 5.28 -1.53
CA ASP A 110 -2.23 6.07 -1.98
C ASP A 110 -3.33 6.13 -0.91
N SER A 111 -3.60 5.01 -0.22
CA SER A 111 -4.59 4.97 0.85
C SER A 111 -4.18 5.80 2.07
N LEU A 112 -2.88 5.78 2.40
CA LEU A 112 -2.33 6.55 3.51
C LEU A 112 -2.34 8.06 3.22
N VAL A 113 -1.82 8.46 2.05
CA VAL A 113 -1.72 9.87 1.64
C VAL A 113 -3.10 10.49 1.39
N SER A 114 -4.02 9.73 0.80
CA SER A 114 -5.38 10.19 0.50
C SER A 114 -6.32 10.11 1.71
N ASN A 115 -5.82 9.67 2.87
CA ASN A 115 -6.59 9.50 4.09
C ASN A 115 -7.87 8.67 3.88
N ILE A 116 -7.75 7.53 3.18
CA ILE A 116 -8.90 6.65 2.94
C ILE A 116 -9.38 6.10 4.28
N GLN A 117 -10.68 6.25 4.54
CA GLN A 117 -11.35 5.73 5.73
C GLN A 117 -11.90 4.34 5.42
N PHE A 118 -11.38 3.33 6.12
CA PHE A 118 -11.83 1.94 5.99
C PHE A 118 -12.86 1.62 7.07
N SER A 119 -13.85 0.79 6.75
CA SER A 119 -14.83 0.32 7.73
C SER A 119 -14.41 -1.04 8.28
N GLU A 120 -14.59 -1.29 9.58
CA GLU A 120 -14.27 -2.58 10.22
C GLU A 120 -15.12 -3.73 9.64
N SER A 121 -16.29 -3.40 9.10
CA SER A 121 -17.29 -4.30 8.54
C SER A 121 -17.06 -4.63 7.06
N ASP A 122 -15.83 -4.64 6.57
CA ASP A 122 -15.63 -4.80 5.14
C ASP A 122 -15.47 -6.27 4.67
N ASN A 123 -15.44 -7.30 5.53
CA ASN A 123 -15.12 -8.67 5.08
C ASN A 123 -16.18 -9.68 5.51
N ASP A 124 -16.89 -10.24 4.54
CA ASP A 124 -17.83 -11.37 4.70
C ASP A 124 -17.35 -12.55 3.84
N PRO A 125 -16.71 -13.57 4.43
CA PRO A 125 -16.23 -14.74 3.70
C PRO A 125 -17.32 -15.52 2.98
N GLU A 126 -18.54 -15.58 3.54
CA GLU A 126 -19.65 -16.32 2.92
C GLU A 126 -20.16 -15.59 1.68
N LEU A 127 -20.33 -14.27 1.77
CA LEU A 127 -20.69 -13.44 0.61
C LEU A 127 -19.61 -13.52 -0.48
N ARG A 128 -18.33 -13.50 -0.09
CA ARG A 128 -17.21 -13.65 -1.03
C ARG A 128 -17.32 -14.96 -1.82
N GLU A 129 -17.52 -16.06 -1.11
CA GLU A 129 -17.63 -17.39 -1.71
C GLU A 129 -18.84 -17.46 -2.65
N GLN A 130 -19.98 -16.92 -2.24
CA GLN A 130 -21.17 -16.82 -3.09
C GLN A 130 -20.91 -16.03 -4.38
N LEU A 131 -20.25 -14.89 -4.31
CA LEU A 131 -19.92 -14.07 -5.48
C LEU A 131 -18.87 -14.73 -6.38
N GLN A 132 -17.93 -15.48 -5.82
CA GLN A 132 -16.98 -16.28 -6.59
C GLN A 132 -17.70 -17.41 -7.35
N HIS A 133 -18.62 -18.11 -6.69
CA HIS A 133 -19.46 -19.12 -7.33
C HIS A 133 -20.31 -18.51 -8.45
N TYR A 134 -20.93 -17.35 -8.19
CA TYR A 134 -21.70 -16.62 -9.20
C TYR A 134 -20.85 -16.28 -10.44
N ALA A 135 -19.63 -15.79 -10.24
CA ALA A 135 -18.71 -15.48 -11.33
C ALA A 135 -18.30 -16.74 -12.12
N ALA A 136 -18.09 -17.86 -11.45
CA ALA A 136 -17.75 -19.14 -12.08
C ALA A 136 -18.91 -19.71 -12.91
N GLU A 137 -20.16 -19.56 -12.44
CA GLU A 137 -21.35 -20.08 -13.12
C GLU A 137 -21.90 -19.18 -14.23
N LYS A 138 -21.91 -17.86 -14.00
CA LYS A 138 -22.55 -16.86 -14.89
C LYS A 138 -21.55 -16.03 -15.69
N GLY A 139 -20.28 -16.09 -15.33
CA GLY A 139 -19.19 -15.35 -15.96
C GLY A 139 -18.89 -14.01 -15.29
N ASN A 140 -17.65 -13.54 -15.48
CA ASN A 140 -17.14 -12.29 -14.91
C ASN A 140 -17.96 -11.06 -15.33
N GLU A 141 -18.47 -11.04 -16.56
CA GLU A 141 -19.28 -9.94 -17.09
C GLU A 141 -20.61 -9.80 -16.34
N ALA A 142 -21.26 -10.92 -16.00
CA ALA A 142 -22.49 -10.92 -15.23
C ALA A 142 -22.26 -10.37 -13.81
N LEU A 143 -21.15 -10.75 -13.19
CA LEU A 143 -20.75 -10.20 -11.88
C LEU A 143 -20.47 -8.69 -11.96
N TRP A 144 -19.79 -8.25 -13.03
CA TRP A 144 -19.54 -6.83 -13.25
C TRP A 144 -20.84 -6.05 -13.47
N GLN A 145 -21.84 -6.63 -14.15
CA GLN A 145 -23.16 -6.01 -14.31
C GLN A 145 -23.86 -5.81 -12.96
N LEU A 146 -23.77 -6.76 -12.03
CA LEU A 146 -24.29 -6.58 -10.66
C LEU A 146 -23.65 -5.38 -9.95
N LEU A 147 -22.35 -5.16 -10.14
CA LEU A 147 -21.69 -3.96 -9.64
C LEU A 147 -22.19 -2.71 -10.38
N ASN A 148 -22.27 -2.74 -11.70
CA ASN A 148 -22.69 -1.60 -12.52
C ASN A 148 -24.13 -1.14 -12.23
N GLU A 149 -25.02 -2.05 -11.82
CA GLU A 149 -26.38 -1.69 -11.38
C GLU A 149 -26.39 -0.91 -10.06
N LYS A 150 -25.41 -1.13 -9.18
CA LYS A 150 -25.34 -0.54 -7.84
C LYS A 150 -24.40 0.67 -7.76
N ASP A 151 -23.28 0.63 -8.47
CA ASP A 151 -22.24 1.67 -8.51
C ASP A 151 -21.61 1.75 -9.92
N PRO A 152 -22.30 2.42 -10.88
CA PRO A 152 -21.83 2.55 -12.26
C PRO A 152 -20.46 3.23 -12.37
N GLU A 153 -20.17 4.20 -11.49
CA GLU A 153 -18.91 4.94 -11.50
C GLU A 153 -17.74 4.05 -11.06
N ALA A 154 -17.90 3.24 -10.01
CA ALA A 154 -16.90 2.26 -9.65
C ALA A 154 -16.73 1.18 -10.72
N ALA A 155 -17.85 0.70 -11.31
CA ALA A 155 -17.84 -0.31 -12.35
C ALA A 155 -17.04 0.15 -13.59
N ALA A 156 -17.22 1.40 -14.03
CA ALA A 156 -16.48 1.99 -15.15
C ALA A 156 -14.95 1.99 -14.93
N ASN A 157 -14.50 2.00 -13.67
CA ASN A 157 -13.08 2.01 -13.29
C ASN A 157 -12.52 0.62 -12.95
N ILE A 158 -13.34 -0.44 -12.98
CA ILE A 158 -12.94 -1.81 -12.65
C ILE A 158 -13.22 -2.70 -13.85
N HIS A 159 -12.16 -3.24 -14.46
CA HIS A 159 -12.32 -4.18 -15.57
C HIS A 159 -13.05 -5.47 -15.10
N PRO A 160 -14.00 -6.03 -15.87
CA PRO A 160 -14.76 -7.23 -15.49
C PRO A 160 -13.89 -8.43 -15.06
N ASN A 161 -12.78 -8.67 -15.78
CA ASN A 161 -11.81 -9.72 -15.41
C ASN A 161 -11.05 -9.50 -14.10
N ASN A 162 -11.16 -8.32 -13.48
CA ASN A 162 -10.64 -8.09 -12.14
C ASN A 162 -11.67 -8.53 -11.09
N VAL A 163 -12.01 -9.82 -11.12
CA VAL A 163 -13.08 -10.43 -10.32
C VAL A 163 -12.95 -10.07 -8.85
N GLY A 164 -11.74 -10.14 -8.28
CA GLY A 164 -11.50 -9.76 -6.88
C GLY A 164 -11.88 -8.31 -6.56
N ARG A 165 -11.61 -7.35 -7.46
CA ARG A 165 -12.02 -5.95 -7.25
C ARG A 165 -13.52 -5.74 -7.44
N VAL A 166 -14.16 -6.49 -8.34
CA VAL A 166 -15.62 -6.44 -8.52
C VAL A 166 -16.31 -6.99 -7.28
N ILE A 167 -15.93 -8.18 -6.83
CA ILE A 167 -16.43 -8.81 -5.60
C ILE A 167 -16.27 -7.85 -4.43
N ARG A 168 -15.07 -7.28 -4.25
CA ARG A 168 -14.80 -6.35 -3.15
C ARG A 168 -15.72 -5.13 -3.15
N ALA A 169 -16.03 -4.57 -4.31
CA ALA A 169 -16.92 -3.42 -4.41
C ALA A 169 -18.38 -3.81 -4.08
N ILE A 170 -18.82 -5.00 -4.51
CA ILE A 170 -20.15 -5.53 -4.16
C ILE A 170 -20.24 -5.83 -2.66
N GLU A 171 -19.26 -6.54 -2.09
CA GLU A 171 -19.17 -6.83 -0.65
C GLU A 171 -19.33 -5.56 0.19
N MET A 172 -18.59 -4.52 -0.17
CA MET A 172 -18.66 -3.22 0.52
C MET A 172 -20.08 -2.63 0.49
N ILE A 173 -20.74 -2.67 -0.67
CA ILE A 173 -22.12 -2.15 -0.82
C ILE A 173 -23.09 -2.95 0.05
N GLU A 174 -23.03 -4.28 0.02
CA GLU A 174 -23.93 -5.14 0.78
C GLU A 174 -23.73 -5.01 2.29
N MET A 175 -22.48 -4.86 2.75
CA MET A 175 -22.16 -4.80 4.17
C MET A 175 -22.40 -3.42 4.78
N THR A 176 -22.11 -2.35 4.04
CA THR A 176 -22.14 -0.98 4.58
C THR A 176 -23.35 -0.17 4.10
N GLY A 177 -24.05 -0.63 3.05
CA GLY A 177 -25.07 0.13 2.35
C GLY A 177 -24.53 1.32 1.53
N LYS A 178 -23.21 1.55 1.53
CA LYS A 178 -22.55 2.64 0.82
C LYS A 178 -21.79 2.12 -0.39
N THR A 179 -21.81 2.90 -1.47
CA THR A 179 -21.04 2.57 -2.66
C THR A 179 -19.56 2.92 -2.49
N LYS A 180 -18.70 2.29 -3.29
CA LYS A 180 -17.26 2.59 -3.27
C LYS A 180 -17.01 4.05 -3.65
N THR A 181 -17.79 4.56 -4.60
CA THR A 181 -17.78 5.96 -5.00
C THR A 181 -18.12 6.87 -3.83
N GLN A 182 -19.20 6.58 -3.08
CA GLN A 182 -19.59 7.37 -1.90
C GLN A 182 -18.52 7.35 -0.80
N GLN A 183 -17.90 6.20 -0.52
CA GLN A 183 -16.83 6.10 0.47
C GLN A 183 -15.63 6.98 0.09
N LEU A 184 -15.23 6.97 -1.19
CA LEU A 184 -14.12 7.79 -1.68
C LEU A 184 -14.44 9.29 -1.61
N GLU A 185 -15.68 9.68 -1.86
CA GLU A 185 -16.13 11.06 -1.68
C GLU A 185 -16.11 11.48 -0.20
N GLU A 186 -16.60 10.61 0.69
CA GLU A 186 -16.60 10.85 2.13
C GLU A 186 -15.17 10.97 2.68
N SER A 187 -14.25 10.11 2.25
CA SER A 187 -12.85 10.17 2.70
C SER A 187 -12.16 11.46 2.26
N ARG A 188 -12.58 12.06 1.15
CA ARG A 188 -12.07 13.37 0.69
C ARG A 188 -12.59 14.55 1.51
N ARG A 189 -13.66 14.38 2.29
CA ARG A 189 -14.17 15.45 3.19
C ARG A 189 -13.23 15.70 4.36
N GLU A 190 -12.50 14.68 4.79
CA GLU A 190 -11.45 14.81 5.80
C GLU A 190 -10.10 14.98 5.11
N PRO A 191 -9.53 16.20 5.10
CA PRO A 191 -8.27 16.43 4.43
C PRO A 191 -7.17 15.58 5.05
N SER A 192 -6.21 15.15 4.22
CA SER A 192 -5.04 14.44 4.70
C SER A 192 -4.32 15.23 5.80
N PRO A 193 -3.96 14.58 6.92
CA PRO A 193 -3.22 15.22 8.01
C PRO A 193 -1.76 15.51 7.64
N TYR A 194 -1.34 15.12 6.43
CA TYR A 194 0.04 15.21 5.98
C TYR A 194 0.26 16.35 5.00
N ASP A 195 1.42 17.01 5.12
CA ASP A 195 1.98 17.87 4.08
C ASP A 195 3.02 17.05 3.30
N VAL A 196 2.62 16.57 2.12
CA VAL A 196 3.31 15.47 1.44
C VAL A 196 4.22 15.98 0.34
N LEU A 197 5.51 15.61 0.41
CA LEU A 197 6.44 15.65 -0.72
C LEU A 197 6.53 14.26 -1.34
N TYR A 198 5.96 14.10 -2.54
CA TYR A 198 5.92 12.82 -3.24
C TYR A 198 7.04 12.71 -4.29
N LEU A 199 7.97 11.78 -4.09
CA LEU A 199 9.12 11.52 -4.96
C LEU A 199 8.97 10.14 -5.61
N ALA A 200 8.72 10.11 -6.93
CA ALA A 200 8.61 8.88 -7.70
C ALA A 200 9.89 8.64 -8.52
N ILE A 201 10.69 7.65 -8.13
CA ILE A 201 11.93 7.28 -8.81
C ILE A 201 11.60 6.33 -9.96
N ASN A 202 12.07 6.66 -11.15
CA ASN A 202 11.92 5.81 -12.33
C ASN A 202 13.13 5.95 -13.28
N TYR A 203 13.28 4.98 -14.17
CA TYR A 203 14.29 5.03 -15.24
C TYR A 203 13.68 5.55 -16.54
N ARG A 204 14.44 6.36 -17.26
CA ARG A 204 14.09 6.79 -18.63
C ARG A 204 14.10 5.62 -19.59
N ASP A 205 15.11 4.77 -19.48
CA ASP A 205 15.23 3.54 -20.24
C ASP A 205 14.68 2.34 -19.43
N ARG A 206 13.69 1.65 -19.99
CA ARG A 206 13.10 0.46 -19.36
C ARG A 206 14.08 -0.73 -19.35
N GLN A 207 14.99 -0.82 -20.32
CA GLN A 207 15.94 -1.92 -20.37
C GLN A 207 16.87 -1.88 -19.16
N THR A 208 17.36 -0.69 -18.78
CA THR A 208 18.13 -0.48 -17.55
C THR A 208 17.40 -1.00 -16.30
N LEU A 209 16.09 -0.79 -16.19
CA LEU A 209 15.31 -1.31 -15.06
C LEU A 209 15.24 -2.84 -15.09
N TYR A 210 15.02 -3.44 -16.26
CA TYR A 210 14.95 -4.89 -16.41
C TYR A 210 16.28 -5.57 -16.10
N ASP A 211 17.39 -5.01 -16.57
CA ASP A 211 18.73 -5.55 -16.29
C ASP A 211 19.01 -5.55 -14.79
N ARG A 212 18.59 -4.50 -14.07
CA ARG A 212 18.70 -4.42 -12.61
C ARG A 212 17.81 -5.43 -11.90
N ILE A 213 16.59 -5.66 -12.38
CA ILE A 213 15.69 -6.68 -11.83
C ILE A 213 16.33 -8.07 -12.00
N ASN A 214 16.82 -8.39 -13.20
CA ASN A 214 17.47 -9.66 -13.49
C ASN A 214 18.69 -9.89 -12.60
N LEU A 215 19.57 -8.88 -12.52
CA LEU A 215 20.74 -8.93 -11.65
C LEU A 215 20.35 -9.17 -10.17
N ARG A 216 19.30 -8.48 -9.69
CA ARG A 216 18.84 -8.65 -8.32
C ARG A 216 18.34 -10.07 -8.03
N VAL A 217 17.64 -10.69 -8.98
CA VAL A 217 17.22 -12.09 -8.85
C VAL A 217 18.43 -13.03 -8.78
N HIS A 218 19.45 -12.80 -9.59
CA HIS A 218 20.68 -13.60 -9.52
C HIS A 218 21.37 -13.48 -8.15
N ILE A 219 21.50 -12.26 -7.61
CA ILE A 219 22.07 -12.02 -6.28
C ILE A 219 21.23 -12.73 -5.19
N MET A 220 19.90 -12.68 -5.29
CA MET A 220 19.03 -13.38 -4.34
C MET A 220 19.25 -14.90 -4.35
N LEU A 221 19.42 -15.50 -5.54
CA LEU A 221 19.72 -16.93 -5.67
C LEU A 221 21.07 -17.28 -5.02
N GLU A 222 22.10 -16.45 -5.21
CA GLU A 222 23.41 -16.62 -4.58
C GLU A 222 23.35 -16.53 -3.05
N HIS A 223 22.40 -15.75 -2.53
CA HIS A 223 22.15 -15.58 -1.08
C HIS A 223 21.14 -16.59 -0.50
N GLY A 224 20.75 -17.62 -1.25
CA GLY A 224 19.94 -18.74 -0.74
C GLY A 224 18.42 -18.49 -0.73
N LEU A 225 17.90 -17.89 -1.80
CA LEU A 225 16.46 -17.78 -2.07
C LEU A 225 15.73 -19.14 -2.00
#